data_AF-A0A1C6NR46-F1
#
_entry.id   AF-A0A1C6NR46-F1
#
_cell.length_a   1.000
_cell.length_b   1.000
_cell.length_c   1.000
_cell.angle_alpha   90.00
_cell.angle_beta   90.00
_cell.angle_gamma   90.00
#
_symmetry.space_group_name_H-M   'P 1'
#
loop_
_entity.id
_entity.type
_entity.pdbx_description
1 polymer ?
#
loop_
_entity_poly.entity_id
_entity_poly.type
_entity_poly.pdbx_seq_one_letter_code
_entity_poly.pdbx_strand_id
1 'polypeptide(L)'
;MVRLSRTPSRCKPTDWLIRGKPKLMLVPGGLAPEHDAVICIGIHSWYAGLGVLSQSFMGHEIEHMWLDGRPAGEIGLAMAAPSECRWAVLTGDDRAYAVVTE
;
A
#
# COMPACT_ATOMS: atom_id res chain seq x y z
N MET A 1 11.55 -1.94 -17.80
CA MET A 1 11.86 -1.45 -16.44
C MET A 1 10.95 -0.25 -16.13
N VAL A 2 10.09 -0.36 -15.12
CA VAL A 2 9.26 0.78 -14.65
C VAL A 2 10.11 1.60 -13.68
N ARG A 3 10.26 2.91 -13.93
CA ARG A 3 10.98 3.82 -13.05
C ARG A 3 9.98 4.76 -12.40
N LEU A 4 9.71 4.56 -11.11
CA LEU A 4 8.88 5.48 -10.33
C LEU A 4 9.77 6.49 -9.61
N SER A 5 9.32 7.74 -9.53
CA SER A 5 9.97 8.75 -8.71
C SER A 5 8.94 9.53 -7.91
N ARG A 6 9.28 9.81 -6.65
CA ARG A 6 8.54 10.76 -5.80
C ARG A 6 8.99 12.22 -6.04
N THR A 7 9.94 12.43 -6.95
CA THR A 7 10.46 13.74 -7.33
C THR A 7 9.78 14.20 -8.63
N PRO A 8 9.06 15.34 -8.65
CA PRO A 8 8.36 15.81 -9.85
C PRO A 8 9.25 15.97 -11.08
N SER A 9 10.49 16.45 -10.88
CA SER A 9 11.46 16.62 -11.97
C SER A 9 11.93 15.31 -12.61
N ARG A 10 11.54 14.16 -12.06
CA ARG A 10 11.84 12.82 -12.57
C ARG A 10 10.59 12.08 -13.09
N CYS A 11 9.42 12.72 -13.04
CA CYS A 11 8.19 12.21 -13.66
C CYS A 11 8.17 12.57 -15.14
N LYS A 12 7.60 11.70 -15.97
CA LYS A 12 7.29 12.04 -17.36
C LYS A 12 6.09 13.00 -17.41
N PRO A 13 5.90 13.76 -18.51
CA PRO A 13 4.74 14.64 -18.66
C PRO A 13 3.38 13.95 -18.55
N THR A 14 3.32 12.65 -18.83
CA THR A 14 2.12 11.81 -18.75
C THR A 14 1.86 11.24 -17.36
N ASP A 15 2.83 11.37 -16.43
CA ASP A 15 2.72 10.78 -15.10
C ASP A 15 1.99 11.74 -14.16
N TRP A 16 1.08 11.20 -13.35
CA TRP A 16 0.39 11.94 -12.30
C TRP A 16 1.01 11.59 -10.95
N LEU A 17 1.55 12.60 -10.26
CA LEU A 17 2.21 12.42 -8.97
C LEU A 17 1.40 13.05 -7.83
N ILE A 18 0.68 12.23 -7.07
CA ILE A 18 -0.12 12.66 -5.91
C ILE A 18 0.77 12.78 -4.65
N ARG A 19 0.98 14.00 -4.16
CA ARG A 19 1.81 14.30 -2.96
C ARG A 19 1.06 15.15 -1.93
N GLY A 20 1.66 15.26 -0.75
CA GLY A 20 1.13 16.04 0.36
C GLY A 20 0.34 15.19 1.35
N LYS A 21 0.04 15.81 2.51
CA LYS A 21 -0.88 15.32 3.55
C LYS A 21 -1.82 16.49 3.92
N PRO A 22 -3.08 16.23 4.32
CA PRO A 22 -3.73 14.92 4.42
C PRO A 22 -4.15 14.36 3.04
N LYS A 23 -4.24 13.04 2.93
CA LYS A 23 -4.80 12.35 1.75
C LYS A 23 -6.06 11.60 2.16
N LEU A 24 -7.13 11.74 1.37
CA LEU A 24 -8.32 10.91 1.52
C LEU A 24 -7.92 9.45 1.30
N MET A 25 -8.29 8.57 2.22
CA MET A 25 -7.98 7.13 2.18
C MET A 25 -6.49 6.74 2.19
N LEU A 26 -5.56 7.65 2.51
CA LEU A 26 -4.11 7.37 2.63
C LEU A 26 -3.50 6.72 1.37
N VAL A 27 -3.31 5.38 1.37
CA VAL A 27 -2.61 4.61 0.33
C VAL A 27 -3.43 4.46 -0.95
N PRO A 28 -4.71 4.01 -0.91
CA PRO A 28 -5.58 4.00 -2.09
C PRO A 28 -6.07 5.40 -2.54
N GLY A 29 -5.62 6.47 -1.88
CA GLY A 29 -6.00 7.83 -2.25
C GLY A 29 -5.60 8.18 -3.69
N GLY A 30 -6.62 8.40 -4.53
CA GLY A 30 -6.46 8.68 -5.96
C GLY A 30 -6.72 7.49 -6.89
N LEU A 31 -6.99 6.30 -6.35
CA LEU A 31 -7.56 5.21 -7.13
C LEU A 31 -9.00 5.56 -7.53
N ALA A 32 -9.35 5.20 -8.76
CA ALA A 32 -10.66 5.44 -9.35
C ALA A 32 -11.02 4.27 -10.28
N PRO A 33 -12.31 4.00 -10.54
CA PRO A 33 -12.75 2.84 -11.32
C PRO A 33 -12.12 2.71 -12.71
N GLU A 34 -11.62 3.80 -13.28
CA GLU A 34 -10.98 3.83 -14.61
C GLU A 34 -9.56 3.25 -14.62
N HIS A 35 -8.97 2.93 -13.45
CA HIS A 35 -7.64 2.34 -13.38
C HIS A 35 -7.68 0.83 -13.59
N ASP A 36 -6.88 0.32 -14.53
CA ASP A 36 -6.85 -1.10 -14.86
C ASP A 36 -6.21 -1.98 -13.76
N ALA A 37 -5.24 -1.41 -13.02
CA ALA A 37 -4.46 -2.15 -12.05
C ALA A 37 -3.81 -1.26 -10.99
N VAL A 38 -3.54 -1.86 -9.82
CA VAL A 38 -2.75 -1.30 -8.74
C VAL A 38 -1.40 -2.02 -8.68
N ILE A 39 -0.32 -1.24 -8.60
CA ILE A 39 1.05 -1.71 -8.36
C ILE A 39 1.53 -1.11 -7.05
N CYS A 40 1.80 -1.95 -6.05
CA CYS A 40 2.28 -1.55 -4.74
C CYS A 40 3.78 -1.80 -4.63
N ILE A 41 4.54 -0.78 -4.28
CA ILE A 41 6.00 -0.83 -4.27
C ILE A 41 6.56 -0.44 -2.91
N GLY A 42 7.47 -1.27 -2.40
CA GLY A 42 8.16 -1.04 -1.13
C GLY A 42 7.25 -1.26 0.07
N ILE A 43 6.36 -2.23 -0.03
CA ILE A 43 5.49 -2.66 1.05
C ILE A 43 6.31 -3.43 2.11
N HIS A 44 5.95 -3.26 3.38
CA HIS A 44 6.50 -4.02 4.50
C HIS A 44 5.39 -4.76 5.26
N SER A 45 5.78 -5.74 6.06
CA SER A 45 4.85 -6.44 6.95
C SER A 45 4.24 -5.49 8.00
N TRP A 46 3.12 -5.92 8.57
CA TRP A 46 2.44 -5.23 9.66
C TRP A 46 3.11 -5.54 11.01
N TYR A 47 2.89 -4.68 12.01
CA TYR A 47 3.65 -4.66 13.28
C TYR A 47 3.75 -6.02 13.99
N ALA A 48 2.69 -6.84 13.94
CA ALA A 48 2.66 -8.14 14.59
C ALA A 48 3.47 -9.24 13.87
N GLY A 49 3.97 -8.98 12.64
CA GLY A 49 4.78 -9.91 11.88
C GLY A 49 6.26 -9.50 11.89
N LEU A 50 7.14 -10.44 12.23
CA LEU A 50 8.59 -10.25 12.12
C LEU A 50 8.98 -9.99 10.66
N GLY A 51 9.20 -8.74 10.27
CA GLY A 51 9.62 -8.32 8.93
C GLY A 51 10.40 -7.01 8.95
N VAL A 52 10.97 -6.63 7.81
CA VAL A 52 11.84 -5.46 7.71
C VAL A 52 10.99 -4.18 7.82
N LEU A 53 11.27 -3.36 8.84
CA LEU A 53 10.50 -2.14 9.15
C LEU A 53 9.01 -2.42 9.42
N SER A 54 8.70 -3.58 10.02
CA SER A 54 7.34 -4.01 10.32
C SER A 54 6.58 -3.00 11.17
N GLN A 55 5.51 -2.42 10.64
CA GLN A 55 4.60 -1.54 11.37
C GLN A 55 3.27 -1.36 10.63
N SER A 56 2.26 -0.85 11.34
CA SER A 56 1.01 -0.38 10.74
C SER A 56 0.85 1.12 11.03
N PHE A 57 0.71 1.96 10.01
CA PHE A 57 0.56 3.42 10.13
C PHE A 57 1.53 4.08 11.13
N MET A 58 1.09 4.26 12.38
CA MET A 58 1.86 4.81 13.49
C MET A 58 2.41 3.66 14.32
N GLY A 59 3.58 3.13 13.92
CA GLY A 59 4.15 1.88 14.46
C GLY A 59 4.49 1.84 15.95
N HIS A 60 4.34 2.95 16.67
CA HIS A 60 4.49 2.99 18.14
C HIS A 60 3.13 3.05 18.87
N GLU A 61 2.04 3.29 18.14
CA GLU A 61 0.69 3.41 18.70
C GLU A 61 -0.22 2.25 18.27
N ILE A 62 0.03 1.70 17.09
CA ILE A 62 -0.79 0.63 16.49
C ILE A 62 0.03 -0.65 16.40
N GLU A 63 -0.20 -1.54 17.35
CA GLU A 63 0.45 -2.85 17.38
C GLU A 63 -0.31 -3.90 16.56
N HIS A 64 -1.64 -3.83 16.57
CA HIS A 64 -2.48 -4.79 15.88
C HIS A 64 -3.70 -4.12 15.25
N MET A 65 -4.08 -4.59 14.06
CA MET A 65 -5.35 -4.25 13.43
C MET A 65 -6.07 -5.53 13.03
N TRP A 66 -7.40 -5.46 12.97
CA TRP A 66 -8.24 -6.54 12.50
C TRP A 66 -9.26 -6.01 11.50
N LEU A 67 -9.54 -6.82 10.49
CA LEU A 67 -10.61 -6.61 9.52
C LEU A 67 -11.47 -7.86 9.50
N ASP A 68 -12.77 -7.72 9.77
CA ASP A 68 -13.71 -8.83 9.89
C ASP A 68 -13.21 -9.96 10.82
N GLY A 69 -12.58 -9.56 11.94
CA GLY A 69 -12.00 -10.48 12.92
C GLY A 69 -10.67 -11.13 12.49
N ARG A 70 -10.18 -10.88 11.28
CA ARG A 70 -8.89 -11.38 10.80
C ARG A 70 -7.78 -10.38 11.04
N PRO A 71 -6.58 -10.82 11.46
CA PRO A 71 -5.44 -9.93 11.59
C PRO A 71 -5.11 -9.22 10.26
N ALA A 72 -4.83 -7.92 10.31
CA ALA A 72 -4.57 -7.11 9.13
C ALA A 72 -3.57 -5.99 9.42
N GLY A 73 -2.99 -5.43 8.36
CA GLY A 73 -2.19 -4.19 8.41
C GLY A 73 -2.69 -3.14 7.43
N GLU A 74 -1.87 -2.11 7.19
CA GLU A 74 -2.18 -1.01 6.26
C GLU A 74 -2.55 -1.52 4.86
N ILE A 75 -1.89 -2.56 4.37
CA ILE A 75 -2.17 -3.13 3.04
C ILE A 75 -3.44 -3.98 3.01
N GLY A 76 -3.70 -4.77 4.06
CA GLY A 76 -4.96 -5.50 4.18
C GLY A 76 -6.15 -4.55 4.17
N LEU A 77 -6.04 -3.43 4.89
CA LEU A 77 -7.06 -2.38 4.88
C LEU A 77 -7.21 -1.71 3.49
N ALA A 78 -6.09 -1.44 2.81
CA ALA A 78 -6.11 -0.85 1.48
C ALA A 78 -6.74 -1.79 0.43
N MET A 79 -6.46 -3.09 0.50
CA MET A 79 -7.04 -4.10 -0.39
C MET A 79 -8.53 -4.32 -0.15
N ALA A 80 -8.99 -4.16 1.09
CA ALA A 80 -10.40 -4.27 1.45
C ALA A 80 -11.22 -3.04 1.08
N ALA A 81 -10.57 -1.91 0.78
CA ALA A 81 -11.29 -0.73 0.32
C ALA A 81 -12.05 -1.07 -0.98
N PRO A 82 -13.32 -0.65 -1.11
CA PRO A 82 -14.10 -0.91 -2.31
C PRO A 82 -13.42 -0.23 -3.51
N SER A 83 -12.81 -1.05 -4.34
CA SER A 83 -12.07 -0.68 -5.53
C SER A 83 -12.29 -1.77 -6.55
N GLU A 84 -12.72 -1.40 -7.76
CA GLU A 84 -12.83 -2.34 -8.88
C GLU A 84 -11.44 -2.65 -9.51
N CYS A 85 -10.39 -1.96 -9.06
CA CYS A 85 -9.05 -2.11 -9.60
C CYS A 85 -8.36 -3.38 -9.11
N ARG A 86 -7.76 -4.12 -10.04
CA ARG A 86 -7.00 -5.34 -9.74
C ARG A 86 -5.65 -5.02 -9.10
N TRP A 87 -5.36 -5.61 -7.95
CA TRP A 87 -4.01 -5.59 -7.36
C TRP A 87 -3.10 -6.54 -8.14
N ALA A 88 -2.29 -5.98 -9.05
CA ALA A 88 -1.55 -6.77 -10.03
C ALA A 88 -0.15 -7.15 -9.56
N VAL A 89 0.53 -6.25 -8.84
CA VAL A 89 1.91 -6.48 -8.38
C VAL A 89 2.09 -5.85 -7.01
N LEU A 90 2.76 -6.60 -6.12
CA LEU A 90 3.25 -6.12 -4.85
C LEU A 90 4.75 -6.40 -4.74
N THR A 91 5.52 -5.40 -4.36
CA THR A 91 6.95 -5.57 -4.04
C THR A 91 7.21 -5.15 -2.60
N GLY A 92 8.05 -5.92 -1.92
CA GLY A 92 8.32 -5.76 -0.49
C GLY A 92 9.33 -6.80 -0.01
N ASP A 93 9.43 -6.97 1.31
CA ASP A 93 10.12 -8.12 1.90
C ASP A 93 9.27 -9.40 1.74
N ASP A 94 9.90 -10.55 2.03
CA ASP A 94 9.26 -11.86 1.98
C ASP A 94 8.05 -11.96 2.92
N ARG A 95 8.10 -11.23 4.04
CA ARG A 95 7.03 -11.17 5.03
C ARG A 95 5.86 -10.32 4.58
N ALA A 96 6.10 -9.20 3.89
CA ALA A 96 5.04 -8.47 3.20
C ALA A 96 4.34 -9.34 2.14
N TYR A 97 5.09 -10.16 1.41
CA TYR A 97 4.52 -11.06 0.41
C TYR A 97 3.56 -12.07 1.02
N ALA A 98 3.95 -12.74 2.12
CA ALA A 98 3.11 -13.74 2.78
C ALA A 98 1.74 -13.19 3.20
N VAL A 99 1.71 -11.98 3.75
CA VAL A 99 0.49 -11.30 4.25
C VAL A 99 -0.57 -11.06 3.17
N VAL A 100 -0.18 -11.03 1.90
CA VAL A 100 -1.07 -10.67 0.77
C VAL A 100 -1.62 -11.92 0.06
N THR A 101 -1.01 -13.08 0.30
CA THR A 101 -1.35 -14.34 -0.36
C THR A 101 -2.09 -15.33 0.53
N GLU A 102 -2.25 -15.01 1.81
CA GLU A 102 -3.00 -15.77 2.81
C GLU A 102 -4.42 -15.20 3.01
#